data_AF-A0A6N9P8N7-F1
#
_entry.id   AF-A0A6N9P8N7-F1
#
_cell.length_a   1.000
_cell.length_b   1.000
_cell.length_c   1.000
_cell.angle_alpha   90.00
_cell.angle_beta   90.00
_cell.angle_gamma   90.00
#
_symmetry.space_group_name_H-M   'P 1'
#
loop_
_entity.id
_entity.type
_entity.pdbx_description
1 polymer ?
#
loop_
_entity_poly.entity_id
_entity_poly.type
_entity_poly.pdbx_seq_one_letter_code
_entity_poly.pdbx_strand_id
1 'polypeptide(L)'
;MAAKNVKIKVKIDSEKLRKMISEKSSVRKIGEQGICSDRTIRRGLKIGWFTVDTVSYLAYYLGVSPESFADIDRYFAELRDYIYHWEGS
;
A
#
# COMPACT_ATOMS: atom_id res chain seq x y z
N MET A 1 -26.32 -9.19 -0.92
CA MET A 1 -25.07 -9.60 -1.58
C MET A 1 -23.91 -8.98 -0.82
N ALA A 2 -23.02 -9.76 -0.21
CA ALA A 2 -21.84 -9.20 0.43
C ALA A 2 -20.90 -8.69 -0.67
N ALA A 3 -20.65 -7.37 -0.70
CA ALA A 3 -19.62 -6.80 -1.54
C ALA A 3 -18.30 -7.50 -1.20
N LYS A 4 -17.76 -8.26 -2.15
CA LYS A 4 -16.41 -8.80 -2.01
C LYS A 4 -15.48 -7.59 -1.91
N ASN A 5 -14.90 -7.34 -0.75
CA ASN A 5 -13.85 -6.32 -0.57
C ASN A 5 -12.67 -6.68 -1.48
N VAL A 6 -12.67 -6.15 -2.71
CA VAL A 6 -11.56 -6.29 -3.65
C VAL A 6 -10.39 -5.53 -3.04
N LYS A 7 -9.43 -6.27 -2.47
CA LYS A 7 -8.18 -5.68 -1.97
C LYS A 7 -7.28 -5.40 -3.16
N ILE A 8 -7.39 -4.19 -3.70
CA ILE A 8 -6.54 -3.71 -4.79
C ILE A 8 -5.10 -3.70 -4.29
N LYS A 9 -4.20 -4.26 -5.10
CA LYS A 9 -2.77 -4.33 -4.82
C LYS A 9 -2.02 -3.46 -5.80
N VAL A 10 -1.06 -2.72 -5.29
CA VAL A 10 -0.16 -1.87 -6.06
C VAL A 10 1.26 -2.39 -5.95
N LYS A 11 2.02 -2.21 -7.03
CA LYS A 11 3.43 -2.57 -7.08
C LYS A 11 4.21 -1.57 -6.25
N ILE A 12 5.25 -2.05 -5.57
CA ILE A 12 6.13 -1.20 -4.77
C ILE A 12 7.60 -1.37 -5.15
N ASP A 13 8.36 -0.30 -4.94
CA ASP A 13 9.81 -0.33 -4.89
C ASP A 13 10.26 -0.82 -3.51
N SER A 14 10.58 -2.12 -3.45
CA SER A 14 10.94 -2.78 -2.20
C SER A 14 12.27 -2.30 -1.64
N GLU A 15 13.23 -1.91 -2.48
CA GLU A 15 14.52 -1.40 -2.01
C GLU A 15 14.38 -0.01 -1.42
N LYS A 16 13.68 0.88 -2.14
CA LYS A 16 13.43 2.25 -1.67
C LYS A 16 12.63 2.26 -0.38
N LEU A 17 11.58 1.44 -0.29
CA LEU A 17 10.80 1.31 0.93
C LEU A 17 11.61 0.72 2.09
N ARG A 18 12.47 -0.29 1.85
CA ARG A 18 13.37 -0.82 2.90
C ARG A 18 14.31 0.26 3.43
N LYS A 19 14.89 1.07 2.54
CA LYS A 19 15.75 2.19 2.91
C LYS A 19 15.01 3.19 3.79
N MET A 20 13.84 3.65 3.36
CA MET A 20 13.00 4.58 4.14
C MET A 20 12.60 4.01 5.51
N ILE A 21 12.22 2.73 5.56
CA ILE A 21 11.93 2.05 6.83
C ILE A 21 13.16 2.06 7.73
N SER A 22 14.35 1.73 7.21
CA SER A 22 15.57 1.67 8.00
C SER A 22 16.04 3.04 8.50
N GLU A 23 15.75 4.11 7.76
CA GLU A 23 16.10 5.48 8.14
C GLU A 23 15.22 6.02 9.28
N LYS A 24 13.95 5.59 9.34
CA LYS A 24 12.97 6.12 10.31
C LYS A 24 12.59 5.16 11.43
N SER A 25 12.65 3.85 11.21
CA SER A 25 12.11 2.84 12.14
C SER A 25 12.63 1.42 11.84
N SER A 26 11.81 0.40 12.11
CA SER A 26 12.02 -0.98 11.71
C SER A 26 10.69 -1.66 11.39
N VAL A 27 10.73 -2.72 10.57
CA VAL A 27 9.51 -3.47 10.22
C VAL A 27 8.79 -4.02 11.47
N ARG A 28 9.55 -4.41 12.49
CA ARG A 28 9.01 -4.89 13.76
C ARG A 28 8.21 -3.80 14.48
N LYS A 29 8.79 -2.60 14.63
CA LYS A 29 8.12 -1.47 15.29
C LYS A 29 6.85 -1.03 14.55
N ILE A 30 6.89 -1.04 13.21
CA ILE A 30 5.71 -0.73 12.40
C ILE A 30 4.62 -1.81 12.61
N GLY A 31 5.04 -3.07 12.71
CA GLY A 31 4.16 -4.22 12.93
C GLY A 31 3.45 -4.22 14.29
N GLU A 32 4.05 -3.61 15.32
CA GLU A 32 3.51 -3.53 16.68
C GLU A 32 2.35 -2.51 16.81
N GLN A 33 2.19 -1.58 15.86
CA GLN A 33 1.12 -0.57 15.89
C GLN A 33 -0.24 -1.04 15.33
N GLY A 34 -0.37 -2.31 14.95
CA GLY A 34 -1.67 -2.99 14.81
C GLY A 34 -2.41 -2.83 13.48
N ILE A 35 -2.04 -1.90 12.59
CA ILE A 35 -2.72 -1.73 11.28
C ILE A 35 -2.21 -2.75 10.24
N CYS A 36 -0.93 -3.09 10.27
CA CYS A 36 -0.34 -4.10 9.38
C CYS A 36 0.75 -4.88 10.12
N SER A 37 0.63 -6.21 10.17
CA SER A 37 1.58 -7.05 10.92
C SER A 37 2.99 -7.03 10.30
N ASP A 38 4.03 -7.23 11.12
CA ASP A 38 5.42 -7.40 10.66
C ASP A 38 5.51 -8.48 9.55
N ARG A 39 4.76 -9.59 9.71
CA ARG A 39 4.68 -10.66 8.70
C ARG A 39 4.14 -10.16 7.36
N THR A 40 3.09 -9.34 7.38
CA THR A 40 2.50 -8.76 6.17
C THR A 40 3.50 -7.84 5.47
N ILE A 41 4.18 -6.98 6.23
CA ILE A 41 5.16 -6.03 5.70
C ILE A 41 6.34 -6.78 5.07
N ARG A 42 6.93 -7.74 5.79
CA ARG A 42 8.02 -8.58 5.24
C ARG A 42 7.62 -9.31 3.98
N ARG A 43 6.40 -9.87 3.95
CA ARG A 43 5.88 -10.56 2.77
C ARG A 43 5.75 -9.60 1.59
N GLY A 44 5.16 -8.42 1.79
CA GLY A 44 5.01 -7.42 0.74
C GLY A 44 6.35 -6.92 0.19
N LEU A 45 7.32 -6.66 1.08
CA LEU A 45 8.71 -6.30 0.72
C LEU A 45 9.48 -7.42 0.00
N LYS A 46 9.04 -8.67 0.12
CA LYS A 46 9.63 -9.81 -0.60
C LYS A 46 9.02 -9.96 -1.99
N ILE A 47 7.69 -9.81 -2.09
CA ILE A 47 6.97 -10.02 -3.35
C ILE A 47 6.90 -8.77 -4.22
N GLY A 48 7.12 -7.58 -3.67
CA GLY A 48 7.05 -6.30 -4.37
C GLY A 48 5.63 -5.74 -4.53
N TRP A 49 4.69 -6.14 -3.68
CA TRP A 49 3.29 -5.74 -3.78
C TRP A 49 2.66 -5.52 -2.41
N PHE A 50 1.84 -4.48 -2.29
CA PHE A 50 1.03 -4.19 -1.11
C PHE A 50 -0.40 -3.85 -1.48
N THR A 51 -1.34 -4.00 -0.54
CA THR A 51 -2.66 -3.39 -0.70
C THR A 51 -2.54 -1.88 -0.57
N VAL A 52 -3.46 -1.14 -1.19
CA VAL A 52 -3.51 0.32 -1.07
C VAL A 52 -3.54 0.74 0.40
N ASP A 53 -4.39 0.12 1.23
CA ASP A 53 -4.44 0.39 2.68
C ASP A 53 -3.07 0.25 3.36
N THR A 54 -2.30 -0.77 2.97
CA THR A 54 -0.97 -0.99 3.55
C THR A 54 0.00 0.09 3.07
N VAL A 55 -0.08 0.50 1.80
CA VAL A 55 0.74 1.59 1.26
C VAL A 55 0.40 2.91 1.94
N SER A 56 -0.88 3.27 2.06
CA SER A 56 -1.33 4.47 2.76
C SER A 56 -0.85 4.49 4.21
N TYR A 57 -0.99 3.35 4.91
CA TYR A 57 -0.49 3.22 6.28
C TYR A 57 1.03 3.42 6.38
N LEU A 58 1.80 2.75 5.52
CA LEU A 58 3.27 2.86 5.52
C LEU A 58 3.73 4.28 5.17
N ALA A 59 3.07 4.92 4.21
CA ALA A 59 3.35 6.30 3.82
C ALA A 59 3.07 7.28 4.97
N TYR A 60 1.93 7.14 5.63
CA TYR A 60 1.59 7.92 6.83
C TYR A 60 2.63 7.71 7.94
N TYR A 61 2.94 6.45 8.28
CA TYR A 61 3.90 6.12 9.33
C TYR A 61 5.30 6.69 9.04
N LEU A 62 5.73 6.59 7.79
CA LEU A 62 7.04 7.08 7.35
C LEU A 62 7.02 8.59 7.06
N GLY A 63 5.87 9.28 7.12
CA GLY A 63 5.76 10.70 6.77
C GLY A 63 6.29 11.01 5.38
N VAL A 64 5.93 10.19 4.38
CA VAL A 64 6.28 10.36 2.96
C VAL A 64 5.04 10.21 2.10
N SER A 65 5.08 10.75 0.88
CA SER A 65 4.03 10.48 -0.11
C SER A 65 4.08 9.02 -0.55
N PRO A 66 2.95 8.31 -0.69
CA PRO A 66 2.98 6.90 -1.09
C PRO A 66 3.55 6.66 -2.50
N GLU A 67 3.43 7.61 -3.42
CA GLU A 67 4.07 7.63 -4.75
C GLU A 67 5.60 7.59 -4.66
N SER A 68 6.16 7.94 -3.51
CA SER A 68 7.61 7.86 -3.29
C SER A 68 8.12 6.43 -3.36
N PHE A 69 7.29 5.42 -3.13
CA PHE A 69 7.72 4.00 -3.14
C PHE A 69 6.69 3.05 -3.76
N ALA A 70 5.54 3.53 -4.21
CA ALA A 70 4.47 2.70 -4.77
C ALA A 70 3.94 3.31 -6.08
N ASP A 71 3.56 2.42 -7.01
CA ASP A 71 2.91 2.80 -8.26
C ASP A 71 1.40 2.98 -8.03
N ILE A 72 1.04 4.15 -7.49
CA ILE A 72 -0.35 4.49 -7.12
C ILE A 72 -1.15 5.12 -8.26
N ASP A 73 -0.50 5.69 -9.28
CA ASP A 73 -1.22 6.35 -10.38
C ASP A 73 -2.18 5.39 -11.09
N ARG A 74 -1.79 4.11 -11.17
CA ARG A 74 -2.64 3.04 -11.68
C ARG A 74 -3.90 2.79 -10.83
N TYR A 75 -3.82 2.96 -9.50
CA TYR A 75 -4.99 2.83 -8.61
C TYR A 75 -6.02 3.93 -8.84
N PHE A 76 -5.59 5.19 -8.98
CA PHE A 76 -6.51 6.29 -9.25
C PHE A 76 -7.13 6.19 -10.64
N ALA A 77 -6.39 5.69 -11.64
CA ALA A 77 -6.94 5.41 -12.97
C ALA A 77 -8.03 4.32 -12.92
N GLU A 78 -7.77 3.19 -12.25
CA GLU A 78 -8.75 2.10 -12.12
C GLU A 78 -10.00 2.50 -11.32
N LEU A 79 -9.84 3.31 -10.26
CA LEU A 79 -10.96 3.89 -9.52
C LEU A 79 -11.77 4.87 -10.38
N ARG A 80 -11.08 5.69 -11.18
CA ARG A 80 -11.72 6.65 -12.07
C ARG A 80 -12.60 5.90 -13.07
N ASP A 81 -12.05 4.91 -13.77
CA ASP A 81 -12.82 4.09 -14.72
C ASP A 81 -14.02 3.39 -14.06
N TYR A 82 -13.86 2.92 -12.81
CA TYR A 82 -14.95 2.32 -12.05
C TYR A 82 -16.08 3.32 -11.73
N ILE A 83 -15.74 4.54 -11.32
CA ILE A 83 -16.72 5.60 -11.01
C ILE A 83 -17.44 6.05 -12.29
N TYR A 84 -16.70 6.31 -13.38
CA TYR A 84 -17.28 6.79 -14.64
C TYR A 84 -18.13 5.74 -15.37
N HIS A 85 -17.90 4.44 -15.15
CA HIS A 85 -18.77 3.39 -15.70
C HIS A 85 -20.01 3.09 -14.84
N TRP A 86 -20.15 3.68 -13.66
CA TRP A 86 -21.32 3.47 -12.79
C TRP A 86 -22.41 4.55 -12.94
N GLU A 87 -22.08 5.74 -13.45
CA GLU A 87 -23.06 6.81 -13.71
C GLU A 87 -23.77 6.70 -15.10
N GLY A 88 -23.51 5.61 -15.84
CA GLY A 88 -24.06 5.39 -17.18
C GLY A 88 -24.97 4.17 -17.33
N SER A 89 -25.54 3.62 -16.25
CA SER A 89 -26.48 2.48 -16.28
C SER A 89 -27.77 2.75 -15.52
#